data_AF-A0A8I0P3E5-F1
#
_entry.id   AF-A0A8I0P3E5-F1
#
_cell.length_a   1.000
_cell.length_b   1.000
_cell.length_c   1.000
_cell.angle_alpha   90.00
_cell.angle_beta   90.00
_cell.angle_gamma   90.00
#
_symmetry.space_group_name_H-M   'P 1'
#
loop_
_entity.id
_entity.type
_entity.pdbx_description
1 polymer ?
#
loop_
_entity_poly.entity_id
_entity_poly.type
_entity_poly.pdbx_seq_one_letter_code
_entity_poly.pdbx_strand_id
1 'polypeptide(L)'
;MSGPCTGLAAALLELVTVEEGGTRHLAGPDALTRHELGVLIARRDGLDASRLPAGRRGGTSLPGPLDVRLDSRRTRRRLRTRLRGAREFLARRRG
;
A
#
# COMPACT_ATOMS: atom_id res chain seq x y z
N MET A 1 8.16 5.96 17.82
CA MET A 1 6.99 5.12 17.49
C MET A 1 6.50 5.42 16.07
N SER A 2 6.87 4.60 15.07
CA SER A 2 6.35 4.74 13.70
C SER A 2 5.74 3.42 13.25
N GLY A 3 4.60 3.06 13.83
CA GLY A 3 3.82 1.90 13.41
C GLY A 3 3.15 2.10 12.03
N PRO A 4 2.66 1.02 11.39
CA PRO A 4 2.05 1.05 10.04
C PRO A 4 0.93 2.09 9.88
N CYS A 5 0.12 2.29 10.91
CA CYS A 5 -1.07 3.13 10.83
C CYS A 5 -0.81 4.64 11.02
N THR A 6 0.40 5.06 11.40
CA THR A 6 0.63 6.50 11.71
C THR A 6 0.49 7.39 10.49
N GLY A 7 0.93 6.93 9.31
CA GLY A 7 0.84 7.71 8.08
C GLY A 7 -0.60 7.85 7.56
N LEU A 8 -1.37 6.76 7.59
CA LEU A 8 -2.76 6.80 7.14
C LEU A 8 -3.64 7.63 8.09
N ALA A 9 -3.50 7.43 9.40
CA ALA A 9 -4.25 8.19 10.40
C ALA A 9 -3.96 9.70 10.30
N ALA A 10 -2.69 10.09 10.17
CA ALA A 10 -2.32 11.50 10.00
C ALA A 10 -2.91 12.09 8.71
N ALA A 11 -2.91 11.34 7.60
CA ALA A 11 -3.48 11.80 6.34
C ALA A 11 -5.01 11.93 6.41
N LEU A 12 -5.69 11.05 7.14
CA LEU A 12 -7.14 11.16 7.38
C LEU A 12 -7.47 12.41 8.19
N LEU A 13 -6.71 12.69 9.26
CA LEU A 13 -6.88 13.90 10.05
C LEU A 13 -6.65 15.17 9.21
N GLU A 14 -5.63 15.16 8.36
CA GLU A 14 -5.38 16.26 7.43
C GLU A 14 -6.54 16.48 6.45
N LEU A 15 -7.12 15.41 5.90
CA LEU A 15 -8.25 15.52 4.97
C LEU A 15 -9.53 16.07 5.61
N VAL A 16 -9.78 15.78 6.89
CA VAL A 16 -10.95 16.31 7.61
C VAL A 16 -10.88 17.84 7.74
N THR A 17 -9.68 18.42 7.71
CA THR A 17 -9.49 19.88 7.76
C THR A 17 -9.66 20.60 6.42
N VAL A 18 -9.89 19.86 5.33
CA VAL A 18 -10.08 20.42 3.98
C VAL A 18 -11.57 20.52 3.67
N GLU A 19 -12.08 21.75 3.52
CA GLU A 19 -13.50 22.09 3.29
C GLU A 19 -14.11 21.55 1.97
N GLU A 20 -13.35 20.82 1.16
CA GLU A 20 -13.86 20.20 -0.07
C GLU A 20 -14.35 18.76 0.19
N GLY A 21 -15.67 18.59 0.29
CA GLY A 21 -16.32 17.28 0.39
C GLY A 21 -16.13 16.37 -0.85
N GLY A 22 -16.46 15.08 -0.68
CA GLY A 22 -16.48 14.08 -1.76
C GLY A 22 -15.51 12.90 -1.57
N THR A 23 -15.62 11.91 -2.43
CA THR A 23 -14.82 10.67 -2.37
C THR A 23 -13.38 10.90 -2.82
N ARG A 24 -12.42 10.46 -2.01
CA ARG A 24 -10.97 10.58 -2.30
C ARG A 24 -10.28 9.23 -2.08
N HIS A 25 -9.45 8.83 -3.04
CA HIS A 25 -8.54 7.70 -2.83
C HIS A 25 -7.36 8.11 -1.97
N LEU A 26 -6.98 7.22 -1.04
CA LEU A 26 -5.92 7.45 -0.07
C LEU A 26 -5.01 6.22 0.03
N ALA A 27 -3.96 6.17 -0.80
CA ALA A 27 -2.97 5.10 -0.80
C ALA A 27 -1.57 5.63 -1.11
N GLY A 28 -0.55 4.82 -0.77
CA GLY A 28 0.84 5.06 -1.19
C GLY A 28 1.03 4.90 -2.71
N PRO A 29 2.23 5.22 -3.24
CA PRO A 29 2.53 5.16 -4.69
C PRO A 29 2.57 3.77 -5.31
N ASP A 30 2.73 2.72 -4.50
CA ASP A 30 3.03 1.38 -5.01
C ASP A 30 1.76 0.65 -5.45
N ALA A 31 1.62 0.42 -6.76
CA ALA A 31 0.79 -0.66 -7.28
C ALA A 31 1.60 -1.95 -7.21
N LEU A 32 1.04 -2.97 -6.55
CA LEU A 32 1.69 -4.27 -6.35
C LEU A 32 0.73 -5.41 -6.62
N THR A 33 1.24 -6.45 -7.26
CA THR A 33 0.61 -7.77 -7.23
C THR A 33 0.75 -8.39 -5.84
N ARG A 34 -0.09 -9.40 -5.55
CA ARG A 34 0.03 -10.19 -4.31
C ARG A 34 1.38 -10.89 -4.20
N HIS A 35 1.94 -11.35 -5.32
CA HIS A 35 3.24 -12.02 -5.37
C HIS A 35 4.37 -11.06 -4.98
N GLU A 36 4.43 -9.87 -5.60
CA GLU A 36 5.44 -8.87 -5.25
C GLU A 36 5.36 -8.45 -3.77
N LEU A 37 4.15 -8.28 -3.23
CA LEU A 37 3.97 -7.99 -1.81
C LEU A 37 4.52 -9.13 -0.93
N GLY A 38 4.24 -10.38 -1.28
CA GLY A 38 4.78 -11.56 -0.58
C GLY A 38 6.31 -11.59 -0.60
N VAL A 39 6.93 -11.31 -1.75
CA VAL A 39 8.39 -11.23 -1.89
C VAL A 39 8.98 -10.14 -0.99
N LEU A 40 8.35 -8.96 -0.93
CA LEU A 40 8.79 -7.88 -0.04
C LEU A 40 8.72 -8.28 1.44
N ILE A 41 7.66 -8.99 1.84
CA ILE A 41 7.51 -9.50 3.21
C ILE A 41 8.57 -10.56 3.52
N ALA A 42 8.76 -11.56 2.64
CA ALA A 42 9.76 -12.60 2.83
C ALA A 42 11.16 -12.01 3.00
N ARG A 43 11.54 -11.06 2.16
CA ARG A 43 12.84 -10.36 2.27
C ARG A 43 12.99 -9.61 3.59
N ARG A 44 11.96 -8.88 4.02
CA ARG A 44 11.98 -8.16 5.30
C ARG A 44 12.18 -9.11 6.48
N ASP A 45 11.52 -10.25 6.43
CA ASP A 45 11.48 -11.23 7.52
C ASP A 45 12.62 -12.27 7.44
N GLY A 46 13.54 -12.14 6.47
CA GLY A 46 14.67 -13.06 6.30
C GLY A 46 14.28 -14.44 5.78
N LEU A 47 13.10 -14.57 5.17
CA LEU A 47 12.60 -15.80 4.58
C LEU A 47 13.06 -15.92 3.13
N ASP A 48 13.24 -17.16 2.67
CA ASP A 48 13.57 -17.46 1.28
C ASP A 48 12.39 -17.13 0.35
N ALA A 49 12.53 -16.04 -0.42
CA ALA A 49 11.53 -15.59 -1.36
C ALA A 49 11.39 -16.50 -2.60
N SER A 50 12.37 -17.37 -2.91
CA SER A 50 12.29 -18.30 -4.03
C SER A 50 11.19 -19.35 -3.84
N ARG A 51 10.78 -19.59 -2.58
CA ARG A 51 9.70 -20.50 -2.20
C ARG A 51 8.30 -19.93 -2.44
N LEU A 52 8.19 -18.68 -2.90
CA LEU A 52 6.91 -18.05 -3.24
C LEU A 52 6.61 -18.20 -4.74
N PRO A 53 5.78 -19.18 -5.14
CA PRO A 53 5.46 -19.38 -6.54
C PRO A 53 4.67 -18.18 -7.09
N ALA A 54 5.05 -17.75 -8.29
CA ALA A 54 4.22 -16.82 -9.06
C ALA A 54 3.00 -17.59 -9.58
N GLY A 55 1.81 -16.99 -9.42
CA GLY A 55 0.55 -17.58 -9.87
C GLY A 55 -0.30 -16.55 -10.61
N ARG A 56 -1.09 -17.00 -11.59
CA ARG A 56 -2.00 -16.15 -12.36
C ARG A 56 -3.35 -16.06 -11.67
N ARG A 57 -3.77 -14.84 -11.29
CA ARG A 57 -5.07 -14.61 -10.64
C ARG A 57 -6.27 -15.08 -11.49
N GLY A 58 -6.21 -14.89 -12.81
CA GLY A 58 -7.28 -15.30 -13.72
C GLY A 58 -7.52 -16.82 -13.80
N GLY A 59 -6.62 -17.64 -13.25
CA GLY A 59 -6.82 -19.09 -13.14
C GLY A 59 -7.42 -19.55 -11.81
N THR A 60 -7.78 -18.63 -10.90
CA THR A 60 -8.33 -18.96 -9.58
C THR A 60 -9.84 -18.74 -9.54
N SER A 61 -10.56 -19.56 -8.77
CA SER A 61 -11.99 -19.37 -8.50
C SER A 61 -12.27 -18.24 -7.48
N LEU A 62 -11.24 -17.51 -7.06
CA LEU A 62 -11.38 -16.45 -6.05
C LEU A 62 -12.08 -15.23 -6.66
N PRO A 63 -13.20 -14.76 -6.08
CA PRO A 63 -13.95 -13.64 -6.61
C PRO A 63 -13.15 -12.33 -6.55
N GLY A 64 -13.58 -11.36 -7.37
CA GLY A 64 -13.08 -9.99 -7.36
C GLY A 64 -12.21 -9.63 -8.58
N PRO A 65 -11.92 -8.33 -8.73
CA PRO A 65 -11.17 -7.79 -9.88
C PRO A 65 -9.75 -8.36 -9.99
N LEU A 66 -9.26 -8.46 -11.23
CA LEU A 66 -7.91 -8.93 -11.55
C LEU A 66 -6.84 -7.88 -11.23
N ASP A 67 -7.14 -6.61 -11.46
CA ASP A 67 -6.26 -5.47 -11.19
C ASP A 67 -7.06 -4.37 -10.50
N VAL A 68 -6.57 -3.89 -9.36
CA VAL A 68 -7.16 -2.79 -8.59
C VAL A 68 -6.08 -1.77 -8.34
N ARG A 69 -6.25 -0.57 -8.91
CA ARG A 69 -5.34 0.56 -8.75
C ARG A 69 -6.11 1.76 -8.25
N LEU A 70 -5.70 2.28 -7.11
CA LEU A 70 -6.25 3.51 -6.58
C LEU A 70 -5.47 4.71 -7.15
N ASP A 71 -6.10 5.49 -8.03
CA ASP A 71 -5.54 6.77 -8.42
C ASP A 71 -5.66 7.77 -7.25
N SER A 72 -4.59 7.85 -6.46
CA SER A 72 -4.45 8.77 -5.33
C SER A 72 -3.62 10.00 -5.68
N ARG A 73 -3.30 10.25 -6.97
CA ARG A 73 -2.37 11.31 -7.39
C ARG A 73 -2.84 12.71 -6.96
N ARG A 74 -4.12 13.01 -7.18
CA ARG A 74 -4.72 14.30 -6.78
C ARG A 74 -4.69 14.49 -5.27
N THR A 75 -5.11 13.48 -4.51
CA THR A 75 -5.12 13.52 -3.05
C THR A 75 -3.70 13.70 -2.50
N ARG A 76 -2.74 12.90 -2.95
CA ARG A 76 -1.35 12.95 -2.49
C ARG A 76 -0.65 14.28 -2.76
N ARG A 77 -0.97 14.97 -3.86
CA ARG A 77 -0.43 16.31 -4.14
C ARG A 77 -0.91 17.38 -3.16
N ARG A 78 -2.04 17.13 -2.48
CA ARG A 78 -2.63 18.06 -1.52
C ARG A 78 -2.31 17.74 -0.06
N LEU A 79 -1.75 16.55 0.21
CA LEU A 79 -1.34 16.13 1.54
C LEU A 79 0.10 16.59 1.83
N ARG A 80 0.30 17.18 3.00
CA ARG A 80 1.59 17.32 3.67
C ARG A 80 2.05 15.97 4.19
N THR A 81 1.12 15.14 4.65
CA THR A 81 1.41 13.79 5.12
C THR A 81 1.92 12.90 3.99
N ARG A 82 3.17 12.43 4.10
CA ARG A 82 3.74 11.48 3.13
C ARG A 82 3.21 10.07 3.37
N LEU A 83 2.32 9.61 2.48
CA LEU A 83 1.92 8.22 2.40
C LEU A 83 3.02 7.38 1.74
N ARG A 84 3.74 6.62 2.57
CA ARG A 84 4.78 5.69 2.12
C ARG A 84 4.18 4.55 1.30
N GLY A 85 4.92 4.14 0.28
CA GLY A 85 4.60 2.94 -0.48
C GLY A 85 4.93 1.68 0.31
N ALA A 86 4.37 0.54 -0.09
CA ALA A 86 4.66 -0.76 0.50
C ALA A 86 6.15 -1.13 0.39
N ARG A 87 6.84 -0.74 -0.69
CA ARG A 87 8.28 -0.97 -0.85
C ARG A 87 9.09 -0.24 0.23
N GLU A 88 8.81 1.04 0.44
CA GLU A 88 9.45 1.83 1.50
C GLU A 88 9.09 1.32 2.90
N PHE A 89 7.81 0.96 3.10
CA PHE A 89 7.32 0.47 4.37
C PHE A 89 8.00 -0.85 4.77
N LEU A 90 8.14 -1.78 3.82
CA LEU A 90 8.72 -3.11 4.07
C LEU A 90 10.25 -3.13 4.05
N ALA A 91 10.90 -2.08 3.53
CA ALA A 91 12.35 -1.94 3.60
C ALA A 91 12.86 -1.64 5.03
N ARG A 92 12.01 -1.08 5.90
CA ARG A 92 12.36 -0.82 7.30
C ARG A 92 12.22 -2.10 8.11
N ARG A 93 13.30 -2.52 8.79
CA ARG A 93 13.23 -3.60 9.79
C ARG A 93 12.23 -3.20 10.87
N ARG A 94 11.47 -4.17 11.38
CA ARG A 94 10.69 -3.97 12.62
C ARG A 94 11.71 -3.69 13.72
N GLY A 95 11.72 -2.46 14.22
CA GLY A 95 12.41 -2.09 15.45
C GLY A 95 11.61 -2.54 16.66
#